data_AF-A0A261BCN1-F1
#
_entry.id   AF-A0A261BCN1-F1
#
_cell.length_a   1.000
_cell.length_b   1.000
_cell.length_c   1.000
_cell.angle_alpha   90.00
_cell.angle_beta   90.00
_cell.angle_gamma   90.00
#
_symmetry.space_group_name_H-M   'P 1'
#
loop_
_entity.id
_entity.type
_entity.pdbx_description
1 polymer ?
#
loop_
_entity_poly.entity_id
_entity_poly.type
_entity_poly.pdbx_seq_one_letter_code
_entity_poly.pdbx_strand_id
1 'polypeptide(L)'
;MRLSTVILITYFVCEVLTSSPVIVLPPFLKLNEQNVITIVNEKSVKSVVQIDHGGEKTNKEIQGDVQMISFHTSSSQPTAHIMIKVDGKIELNTNIPVRPDLFNVHIHIDKTIYRKSETVHVRILPLTHSGSIYRGDLSICLVNGKGFVESSTLRTRKVDETNSMIIEQLEIPSHTFFGDWVVKVQPVEIGSKRSDDLLTFGKVFQVQDYDLPNYRLYGFLTDSSNLDDTKITIEAKYFHGKPVNGSVHVYCREVGSSSQDRSHLTHIKSGE
;
A
#
# COMPACT_ATOMS: atom_id res chain seq x y z
N MET A 1 4.55 55.52 70.84
CA MET A 1 3.81 54.84 69.76
C MET A 1 4.81 54.47 68.68
N ARG A 2 4.87 53.18 68.35
CA ARG A 2 5.82 52.56 67.42
C ARG A 2 5.34 52.78 65.98
N LEU A 3 6.24 53.14 65.08
CA LEU A 3 6.03 52.99 63.64
C LEU A 3 7.13 52.06 63.13
N SER A 4 6.76 50.79 62.94
CA SER A 4 7.63 49.75 62.40
C SER A 4 7.33 49.63 60.92
N THR A 5 8.29 50.05 60.09
CA THR A 5 8.26 49.88 58.63
C THR A 5 8.52 48.41 58.29
N VAL A 6 7.50 47.72 57.79
CA VAL A 6 7.64 46.36 57.23
C VAL A 6 7.77 46.52 55.73
N ILE A 7 8.96 46.22 55.20
CA ILE A 7 9.24 46.11 53.77
C ILE A 7 8.77 44.73 53.33
N LEU A 8 7.69 44.68 52.55
CA LEU A 8 7.18 43.47 51.91
C LEU A 8 7.99 43.23 50.63
N ILE A 9 8.98 42.33 50.69
CA ILE A 9 9.68 41.84 49.50
C ILE A 9 8.79 40.77 48.87
N THR A 10 7.98 41.17 47.89
CA THR A 10 7.27 40.23 47.01
C THR A 10 8.28 39.64 46.03
N TYR A 11 8.68 38.39 46.28
CA TYR A 11 9.33 37.54 45.29
C TYR A 11 8.34 37.31 44.14
N PHE A 12 8.45 38.11 43.08
CA PHE A 12 7.97 37.71 41.77
C PHE A 12 8.82 36.52 41.33
N VAL A 13 8.31 35.31 41.52
CA VAL A 13 8.77 34.15 40.77
C VAL A 13 8.43 34.46 39.33
N CYS A 14 9.42 34.92 38.59
CA CYS A 14 9.37 35.02 37.15
C CYS A 14 9.18 33.57 36.68
N GLU A 15 7.94 33.17 36.41
CA GLU A 15 7.70 32.01 35.56
C GLU A 15 8.40 32.33 34.25
N VAL A 16 9.59 31.76 34.09
CA VAL A 16 10.29 31.72 32.82
C VAL A 16 9.27 31.17 31.84
N LEU A 17 8.86 31.99 30.86
CA LEU A 17 8.13 31.52 29.70
C LEU A 17 8.97 30.40 29.10
N THR A 18 8.66 29.17 29.49
CA THR A 18 9.24 27.98 28.91
C THR A 18 8.48 27.80 27.61
N SER A 19 9.14 28.09 26.51
CA SER A 19 8.68 27.71 25.19
C SER A 19 8.26 26.24 25.22
N SER A 20 7.03 25.93 24.81
CA SER A 20 6.59 24.53 24.76
C SER A 20 7.53 23.73 23.86
N PRO A 21 7.90 22.50 24.25
CA PRO A 21 8.75 21.65 23.43
C PRO A 21 8.07 21.31 22.10
N VAL A 22 8.86 21.18 21.05
CA VAL A 22 8.40 20.58 19.79
C VAL A 22 8.67 19.09 19.85
N ILE A 23 7.60 18.29 19.89
CA ILE A 23 7.67 16.83 19.95
C ILE A 23 7.25 16.27 18.59
N VAL A 24 8.15 15.50 17.97
CA VAL A 24 7.90 14.83 16.70
C VAL A 24 7.75 13.33 16.93
N LEU A 25 6.55 12.84 16.64
CA LEU A 25 6.20 11.42 16.69
C LEU A 25 5.97 10.93 15.26
N PRO A 26 6.31 9.67 14.94
CA PRO A 26 5.87 9.07 13.70
C PRO A 26 4.33 8.86 13.74
N PRO A 27 3.66 8.84 12.58
CA PRO A 27 2.21 8.61 12.52
C PRO A 27 1.78 7.22 13.01
N PHE A 28 2.72 6.28 13.05
CA PHE A 28 2.58 4.95 13.62
C PHE A 28 3.97 4.46 14.05
N LEU A 29 4.00 3.50 14.97
CA LEU A 29 5.22 2.80 15.36
C LEU A 29 5.35 1.51 14.57
N LYS A 30 6.58 1.23 14.14
CA LYS A 30 6.95 0.01 13.45
C LYS A 30 7.08 -1.14 14.44
N LEU A 31 6.29 -2.19 14.25
CA LEU A 31 6.35 -3.42 15.04
C LEU A 31 7.66 -4.16 14.80
N ASN A 32 8.29 -4.68 15.86
CA ASN A 32 9.54 -5.43 15.86
C ASN A 32 10.76 -4.69 15.28
N GLU A 33 10.62 -3.37 15.11
CA GLU A 33 11.62 -2.50 14.49
C GLU A 33 11.97 -1.33 15.42
N GLN A 34 13.08 -0.66 15.12
CA GLN A 34 13.50 0.52 15.85
C GLN A 34 12.64 1.73 15.47
N ASN A 35 12.05 2.36 16.49
CA ASN A 35 11.28 3.59 16.39
C ASN A 35 12.07 4.74 17.01
N VAL A 36 11.85 5.96 16.53
CA VAL A 36 12.53 7.17 17.02
C VAL A 36 11.51 8.25 17.33
N ILE A 37 11.63 8.87 18.51
CA ILE A 37 10.93 10.09 18.90
C ILE A 37 11.96 11.20 19.00
N THR A 38 11.62 12.38 18.49
CA THR A 38 12.48 13.57 18.59
C THR A 38 11.79 14.63 19.44
N ILE A 39 12.52 15.20 20.40
CA ILE A 39 12.07 16.30 21.25
C ILE A 39 13.05 17.44 21.05
N VAL A 40 12.53 18.62 20.71
CA VAL A 40 13.32 19.85 20.50
C VAL A 40 12.84 20.91 21.49
N ASN A 41 13.80 21.47 22.21
CA ASN A 41 13.63 22.52 23.21
C ASN A 41 14.53 23.69 22.86
N GLU A 42 14.16 24.91 23.28
CA GLU A 42 15.01 26.09 23.11
C GLU A 42 16.30 26.03 23.95
N LYS A 43 16.30 25.25 25.03
CA LYS A 43 17.42 25.10 25.97
C LYS A 43 17.58 23.65 26.39
N SER A 44 18.75 23.33 26.93
CA SER A 44 18.99 22.02 27.50
C SER A 44 18.13 21.78 28.74
N VAL A 45 17.17 20.87 28.61
CA VAL A 45 16.20 20.48 29.65
C VAL A 45 16.21 18.98 29.87
N LYS A 46 15.68 18.51 30.99
CA LYS A 46 15.56 17.09 31.29
C LYS A 46 14.20 16.58 30.79
N SER A 47 14.21 15.55 29.96
CA SER A 47 13.00 14.87 29.52
C SER A 47 12.96 13.43 29.96
N VAL A 48 11.76 12.95 30.27
CA VAL A 48 11.47 11.56 30.60
C VAL A 48 10.42 11.04 29.62
N VAL A 49 10.78 10.00 28.86
CA VAL A 49 9.89 9.34 27.91
C VAL A 49 9.53 7.96 28.43
N GLN A 50 8.24 7.76 28.62
CA GLN A 50 7.63 6.53 29.08
C GLN A 50 6.80 5.94 27.94
N ILE A 51 7.14 4.75 27.51
CA ILE A 51 6.43 4.00 26.49
C ILE A 51 5.90 2.72 27.14
N ASP A 52 4.61 2.43 27.00
CA ASP A 52 3.99 1.17 27.39
C ASP A 52 3.36 0.53 26.16
N HIS A 53 3.88 -0.64 25.78
CA HIS A 53 3.34 -1.44 24.69
C HIS A 53 2.93 -2.81 25.22
N GLY A 54 1.65 -2.95 25.56
CA GLY A 54 1.09 -4.21 26.06
C GLY A 54 1.79 -4.78 27.28
N GLY A 55 2.22 -3.92 28.22
CA GLY A 55 2.91 -4.30 29.44
C GLY A 55 4.43 -4.18 29.37
N GLU A 56 5.01 -4.09 28.16
CA GLU A 56 6.42 -3.77 27.98
C GLU A 56 6.63 -2.27 28.20
N LYS A 57 7.30 -1.92 29.29
CA LYS A 57 7.53 -0.53 29.68
C LYS A 57 8.97 -0.13 29.39
N THR A 58 9.14 0.90 28.58
CA THR A 58 10.41 1.60 28.39
C THR A 58 10.34 2.94 29.11
N ASN A 59 11.30 3.21 29.99
CA ASN A 59 11.46 4.51 30.64
C ASN A 59 12.86 5.02 30.34
N LYS A 60 12.95 6.15 29.63
CA LYS A 60 14.22 6.76 29.25
C LYS A 60 14.26 8.20 29.72
N GLU A 61 15.33 8.54 30.41
CA GLU A 61 15.65 9.90 30.82
C GLU A 61 16.80 10.41 29.94
N ILE A 62 16.65 11.62 29.43
CA ILE A 62 17.65 12.27 28.59
C ILE A 62 17.68 13.77 28.89
N GLN A 63 18.85 14.38 28.68
CA GLN A 63 19.04 15.81 28.87
C GLN A 63 19.66 16.40 27.59
N GLY A 64 19.16 17.55 27.16
CA GLY A 64 19.63 18.24 25.97
C GLY A 64 18.60 19.21 25.42
N ASP A 65 19.01 20.02 24.46
CA ASP A 65 18.14 20.91 23.68
C ASP A 65 17.48 20.13 22.54
N VAL A 66 18.23 19.28 21.83
CA VAL A 66 17.71 18.30 20.86
C VAL A 66 17.93 16.89 21.37
N GLN A 67 16.85 16.12 21.49
CA GLN A 67 16.86 14.80 22.10
C GLN A 67 16.21 13.79 21.16
N MET A 68 16.93 12.71 20.83
CA MET A 68 16.41 11.60 20.04
C MET A 68 16.38 10.34 20.88
N ILE A 69 15.23 9.67 20.91
CA ILE A 69 15.04 8.47 21.70
C ILE A 69 14.62 7.34 20.79
N SER A 70 15.48 6.32 20.72
CA SER A 70 15.19 5.10 19.98
C SER A 70 14.68 4.00 20.89
N PHE A 71 13.68 3.24 20.45
CA PHE A 71 13.11 2.11 21.19
C PHE A 71 12.51 1.07 20.24
N HIS A 72 12.28 -0.14 20.72
CA HIS A 72 11.62 -1.20 19.96
C HIS A 72 10.22 -1.46 20.51
N THR A 73 9.35 -2.00 19.66
CA THR A 73 8.02 -2.48 20.06
C THR A 73 7.95 -3.97 19.77
N SER A 74 7.50 -4.80 20.72
CA SER A 74 7.42 -6.27 20.53
C SER A 74 6.08 -6.90 20.94
N SER A 75 5.21 -6.18 21.65
CA SER A 75 3.85 -6.64 21.96
C SER A 75 2.95 -6.81 20.73
N SER A 76 1.93 -7.66 20.85
CA SER A 76 0.88 -7.85 19.84
C SER A 76 -0.26 -6.82 19.94
N GLN A 77 -0.14 -5.82 20.81
CA GLN A 77 -1.15 -4.79 20.95
C GLN A 77 -1.14 -3.85 19.73
N PRO A 78 -2.31 -3.38 19.26
CA PRO A 78 -2.39 -2.53 18.07
C PRO A 78 -1.96 -1.07 18.34
N THR A 79 -1.68 -0.72 19.60
CA THR A 79 -1.35 0.63 20.03
C THR A 79 -0.36 0.59 21.18
N ALA A 80 0.57 1.54 21.20
CA ALA A 80 1.44 1.81 22.34
C ALA A 80 1.06 3.15 22.98
N HIS A 81 1.11 3.20 24.30
CA HIS A 81 0.91 4.41 25.07
C HIS A 81 2.24 5.13 25.26
N ILE A 82 2.28 6.43 24.95
CA ILE A 82 3.47 7.27 25.05
C ILE A 82 3.16 8.48 25.93
N MET A 83 3.97 8.64 26.98
CA MET A 83 3.97 9.80 27.85
C MET A 83 5.35 10.46 27.83
N ILE A 84 5.39 11.76 27.60
CA ILE A 84 6.62 12.56 27.59
C ILE A 84 6.48 13.66 28.63
N LYS A 85 7.45 13.70 29.54
CA LYS A 85 7.59 14.76 30.53
C LYS A 85 8.83 15.58 30.21
N VAL A 86 8.73 16.90 30.25
CA VAL A 86 9.85 17.83 30.10
C VAL A 86 9.90 18.69 31.36
N ASP A 87 11.06 18.73 32.03
CA ASP A 87 11.28 19.36 33.34
C ASP A 87 10.19 19.03 34.37
N GLY A 88 9.72 17.77 34.35
CA GLY A 88 8.71 17.25 35.28
C GLY A 88 7.26 17.53 34.88
N LYS A 89 7.00 18.38 33.88
CA LYS A 89 5.65 18.65 33.35
C LYS A 89 5.30 17.66 32.23
N ILE A 90 4.08 17.13 32.23
CA ILE A 90 3.59 16.26 31.15
C ILE A 90 3.27 17.14 29.94
N GLU A 91 3.99 16.93 28.85
CA GLU A 91 3.83 17.68 27.60
C GLU A 91 3.12 16.84 26.52
N LEU A 92 3.24 15.51 26.60
CA LEU A 92 2.51 14.59 25.74
C LEU A 92 2.02 13.39 26.53
N ASN A 93 0.79 12.98 26.26
CA ASN A 93 0.21 11.75 26.76
C ASN A 93 -0.79 11.20 25.74
N THR A 94 -0.39 10.23 24.92
CA THR A 94 -1.20 9.76 23.78
C THR A 94 -0.97 8.29 23.45
N ASN A 95 -1.89 7.69 22.70
CA ASN A 95 -1.72 6.36 22.12
C ASN A 95 -1.35 6.49 20.64
N ILE A 96 -0.33 5.76 20.21
CA ILE A 96 0.09 5.71 18.81
C ILE A 96 -0.18 4.30 18.25
N PRO A 97 -0.75 4.18 17.03
CA PRO A 97 -0.89 2.89 16.37
C PRO A 97 0.45 2.19 16.18
N VAL A 98 0.48 0.88 16.39
CA VAL A 98 1.64 0.02 16.11
C VAL A 98 1.26 -0.88 14.94
N ARG A 99 2.11 -0.92 13.91
CA ARG A 99 1.88 -1.76 12.73
C ARG A 99 3.20 -2.27 12.15
N PRO A 100 3.18 -3.39 11.41
CA PRO A 100 4.38 -3.88 10.73
C PRO A 100 4.96 -2.81 9.78
N ASP A 101 6.27 -2.81 9.59
CA ASP A 101 6.95 -1.91 8.64
C ASP A 101 6.77 -2.36 7.18
N LEU A 102 5.56 -2.76 6.79
CA LEU A 102 5.21 -3.11 5.42
C LEU A 102 4.75 -1.86 4.70
N PHE A 103 5.55 -1.39 3.74
CA PHE A 103 5.27 -0.17 2.99
C PHE A 103 4.58 -0.47 1.66
N ASN A 104 5.14 -1.40 0.88
CA ASN A 104 4.64 -1.72 -0.44
C ASN A 104 4.84 -3.20 -0.76
N VAL A 105 3.97 -3.77 -1.58
CA VAL A 105 4.07 -5.14 -2.06
C VAL A 105 3.88 -5.17 -3.56
N HIS A 106 4.97 -5.48 -4.28
CA HIS A 106 4.89 -5.67 -5.72
C HIS A 106 4.47 -7.12 -6.02
N ILE A 107 3.29 -7.27 -6.62
CA ILE A 107 2.71 -8.55 -6.99
C ILE A 107 2.78 -8.70 -8.51
N HIS A 108 3.52 -9.71 -8.96
CA HIS A 108 3.60 -10.10 -10.37
C HIS A 108 2.90 -11.44 -10.56
N ILE A 109 2.07 -11.52 -11.59
CA ILE A 109 1.35 -12.73 -12.03
C ILE A 109 1.75 -13.07 -13.46
N ASP A 110 1.79 -14.35 -13.79
CA ASP A 110 2.27 -14.82 -15.09
C ASP A 110 1.32 -14.53 -16.28
N LYS A 111 0.01 -14.48 -16.03
CA LYS A 111 -1.02 -14.16 -17.04
C LYS A 111 -1.99 -13.12 -16.51
N THR A 112 -2.67 -12.42 -17.40
CA THR A 112 -3.76 -11.51 -17.06
C THR A 112 -5.13 -12.18 -17.11
N ILE A 113 -5.23 -13.31 -17.82
CA ILE A 113 -6.47 -14.08 -18.02
C ILE A 113 -6.18 -15.55 -17.77
N TYR A 114 -7.01 -16.19 -16.95
CA TYR A 114 -6.94 -17.61 -16.63
C TYR A 114 -8.27 -18.30 -16.91
N ARG A 115 -8.20 -19.60 -17.20
CA ARG A 115 -9.35 -20.49 -17.19
C ARG A 115 -9.56 -21.06 -15.79
N LYS A 116 -10.72 -21.68 -15.58
CA LYS A 116 -10.98 -22.49 -14.37
C LYS A 116 -9.98 -23.64 -14.29
N SER A 117 -9.63 -24.05 -13.06
CA SER A 117 -8.63 -25.10 -12.79
C SER A 117 -7.20 -24.78 -13.25
N GLU A 118 -6.93 -23.58 -13.74
CA GLU A 118 -5.55 -23.15 -13.96
C GLU A 118 -4.88 -22.69 -12.65
N THR A 119 -3.56 -22.76 -12.65
CA THR A 119 -2.72 -22.27 -11.55
C THR A 119 -2.19 -20.89 -11.85
N VAL A 120 -2.40 -19.97 -10.92
CA VAL A 120 -1.82 -18.62 -10.92
C VAL A 120 -0.41 -18.71 -10.32
N HIS A 121 0.61 -18.37 -11.11
CA HIS A 121 1.99 -18.28 -10.62
C HIS A 121 2.28 -16.85 -10.21
N VAL A 122 2.57 -16.66 -8.92
CA VAL A 122 2.73 -15.34 -8.31
C VAL A 122 4.16 -15.17 -7.83
N ARG A 123 4.73 -14.00 -8.07
CA ARG A 123 5.94 -13.51 -7.40
C ARG A 123 5.61 -12.26 -6.59
N ILE A 124 6.05 -12.23 -5.34
CA ILE A 124 5.70 -11.19 -4.38
C ILE A 124 6.98 -10.61 -3.81
N LEU A 125 7.19 -9.32 -4.01
CA LEU A 125 8.32 -8.55 -3.47
C LEU A 125 7.78 -7.56 -2.43
N PRO A 126 7.86 -7.88 -1.14
CA PRO A 126 7.40 -7.00 -0.07
C PRO A 126 8.55 -6.10 0.41
N LEU A 127 8.27 -4.81 0.56
CA LEU A 127 9.25 -3.77 0.87
C LEU A 127 8.87 -2.99 2.13
N THR A 128 9.88 -2.60 2.90
CA THR A 128 9.76 -1.69 4.04
C THR A 128 9.83 -0.23 3.62
N HIS A 129 9.57 0.70 4.54
CA HIS A 129 9.70 2.14 4.26
C HIS A 129 11.15 2.56 3.94
N SER A 130 12.15 1.79 4.34
CA SER A 130 13.55 2.01 3.96
C SER A 130 13.92 1.43 2.59
N GLY A 131 12.98 0.75 1.92
CA GLY A 131 13.23 0.03 0.66
C GLY A 131 13.90 -1.34 0.83
N SER A 132 14.06 -1.81 2.07
CA SER A 132 14.58 -3.14 2.36
C SER A 132 13.49 -4.21 2.19
N ILE A 133 13.88 -5.48 2.11
CA ILE A 133 12.92 -6.59 2.05
C ILE A 133 12.19 -6.73 3.40
N TYR A 134 10.87 -6.71 3.38
CA TYR A 134 10.06 -7.00 4.55
C TYR A 134 10.09 -8.50 4.88
N ARG A 135 10.39 -8.84 6.14
CA ARG A 135 10.66 -10.22 6.59
C ARG A 135 9.57 -10.81 7.49
N GLY A 136 8.54 -10.04 7.83
CA GLY A 136 7.41 -10.55 8.61
C GLY A 136 6.51 -11.50 7.81
N ASP A 137 5.62 -12.20 8.51
CA ASP A 137 4.68 -13.12 7.89
C ASP A 137 3.59 -12.39 7.09
N LEU A 138 3.34 -12.87 5.88
CA LEU A 138 2.32 -12.42 4.95
C LEU A 138 1.30 -13.53 4.71
N SER A 139 0.02 -13.16 4.78
CA SER A 139 -1.12 -13.94 4.32
C SER A 139 -1.35 -13.67 2.83
N ILE A 140 -1.41 -14.72 2.04
CA ILE A 140 -1.58 -14.69 0.58
C ILE A 140 -2.79 -15.56 0.23
N CYS A 141 -3.72 -15.04 -0.57
CA CYS A 141 -4.88 -15.80 -1.03
C CYS A 141 -5.47 -15.27 -2.34
N LEU A 142 -6.34 -16.05 -2.97
CA LEU A 142 -7.21 -15.60 -4.04
C LEU A 142 -8.54 -15.08 -3.46
N VAL A 143 -9.03 -13.99 -4.04
CA VAL A 143 -10.37 -13.44 -3.80
C VAL A 143 -11.11 -13.41 -5.12
N ASN A 144 -12.29 -14.02 -5.16
CA ASN A 144 -13.08 -14.08 -6.39
C ASN A 144 -13.83 -12.76 -6.67
N GLY A 145 -14.46 -12.64 -7.84
CA GLY A 145 -15.18 -11.43 -8.27
C GLY A 145 -16.42 -11.06 -7.46
N LYS A 146 -16.77 -11.85 -6.44
CA LYS A 146 -17.82 -11.53 -5.46
C LYS A 146 -17.24 -11.12 -4.10
N GLY A 147 -15.91 -11.03 -3.97
CA GLY A 147 -15.23 -10.65 -2.73
C GLY A 147 -15.05 -11.81 -1.75
N PHE A 148 -15.34 -13.06 -2.12
CA PHE A 148 -15.10 -14.21 -1.25
C PHE A 148 -13.64 -14.64 -1.33
N VAL A 149 -13.03 -14.85 -0.16
CA VAL A 149 -11.69 -15.41 -0.02
C VAL A 149 -11.76 -16.91 -0.27
N GLU A 150 -10.96 -17.40 -1.21
CA GLU A 150 -10.84 -18.83 -1.49
C GLU A 150 -9.92 -19.49 -0.46
N SER A 151 -10.50 -20.04 0.60
CA SER A 151 -9.78 -20.61 1.75
C SER A 151 -8.75 -21.68 1.37
N SER A 152 -8.99 -22.45 0.29
CA SER A 152 -8.05 -23.46 -0.21
C SER A 152 -6.71 -22.87 -0.68
N THR A 153 -6.71 -21.59 -1.04
CA THR A 153 -5.55 -20.84 -1.53
C THR A 153 -4.85 -20.02 -0.45
N LEU A 154 -5.38 -19.98 0.77
CA LEU A 154 -4.80 -19.23 1.87
C LEU A 154 -3.44 -19.84 2.26
N ARG A 155 -2.38 -19.02 2.20
CA ARG A 155 -1.01 -19.39 2.59
C ARG A 155 -0.44 -18.31 3.49
N THR A 156 0.26 -18.74 4.54
CA THR A 156 1.14 -17.85 5.31
C THR A 156 2.58 -18.09 4.88
N ARG A 157 3.27 -17.03 4.51
CA ARG A 157 4.66 -17.05 4.01
C ARG A 157 5.44 -15.85 4.50
N LYS A 158 6.74 -16.03 4.65
CA LYS A 158 7.72 -14.96 4.84
C LYS A 158 8.81 -15.09 3.79
N VAL A 159 9.53 -14.01 3.51
CA VAL A 159 10.67 -14.07 2.59
C VAL A 159 11.88 -14.65 3.33
N ASP A 160 12.38 -15.81 2.90
CA ASP A 160 13.59 -16.43 3.48
C ASP A 160 14.78 -15.49 3.43
N GLU A 161 15.70 -15.59 4.40
CA GLU A 161 16.83 -14.68 4.57
C GLU A 161 17.68 -14.49 3.31
N THR A 162 17.87 -15.56 2.54
CA THR A 162 18.65 -15.57 1.29
C THR A 162 17.86 -15.14 0.06
N ASN A 163 16.54 -15.11 0.16
CA ASN A 163 15.63 -14.77 -0.94
C ASN A 163 15.23 -13.29 -0.86
N SER A 164 14.86 -12.73 -2.01
CA SER A 164 14.32 -11.37 -2.11
C SER A 164 12.81 -11.33 -2.32
N MET A 165 12.20 -12.47 -2.66
CA MET A 165 10.78 -12.55 -3.01
C MET A 165 10.17 -13.87 -2.57
N ILE A 166 8.84 -13.89 -2.45
CA ILE A 166 8.04 -15.10 -2.28
C ILE A 166 7.54 -15.54 -3.65
N ILE A 167 7.56 -16.86 -3.91
CA ILE A 167 7.04 -17.47 -5.12
C ILE A 167 5.94 -18.45 -4.71
N GLU A 168 4.73 -18.26 -5.23
CA GLU A 168 3.57 -19.09 -4.90
C GLU A 168 2.83 -19.58 -6.14
N GLN A 169 2.12 -20.67 -5.97
CA GLN A 169 1.25 -21.28 -6.96
C GLN A 169 -0.14 -21.47 -6.34
N LEU A 170 -1.13 -20.78 -6.88
CA LEU A 170 -2.49 -20.76 -6.36
C LEU A 170 -3.44 -21.31 -7.42
N GLU A 171 -4.05 -22.45 -7.16
CA GLU A 171 -5.00 -23.08 -8.09
C GLU A 171 -6.38 -22.41 -8.02
N ILE A 172 -6.93 -22.07 -9.18
CA ILE A 172 -8.30 -21.56 -9.31
C ILE A 172 -9.27 -22.75 -9.23
N PRO A 173 -10.24 -22.76 -8.31
CA PRO A 173 -11.20 -23.86 -8.20
C PRO A 173 -11.96 -24.11 -9.51
N SER A 174 -12.22 -25.38 -9.84
CA SER A 174 -12.97 -25.77 -11.03
C SER A 174 -14.40 -25.21 -11.04
N HIS A 175 -15.06 -25.21 -9.88
CA HIS A 175 -16.42 -24.74 -9.68
C HIS A 175 -16.41 -23.33 -9.11
N THR A 176 -16.08 -22.35 -9.93
CA THR A 176 -16.03 -20.95 -9.50
C THR A 176 -16.64 -19.97 -10.49
N PHE A 177 -16.72 -18.70 -10.09
CA PHE A 177 -17.30 -17.61 -10.89
C PHE A 177 -16.27 -17.02 -11.85
N PHE A 178 -16.72 -16.70 -13.06
CA PHE A 178 -15.98 -15.85 -13.96
C PHE A 178 -15.98 -14.39 -13.48
N GLY A 179 -15.05 -13.60 -14.02
CA GLY A 179 -14.92 -12.17 -13.74
C GLY A 179 -13.55 -11.81 -13.18
N ASP A 180 -13.48 -10.68 -12.52
CA ASP A 180 -12.25 -10.16 -11.94
C ASP A 180 -11.94 -10.87 -10.63
N TRP A 181 -10.72 -11.34 -10.50
CA TRP A 181 -10.17 -12.01 -9.32
C TRP A 181 -8.97 -11.23 -8.83
N VAL A 182 -8.65 -11.39 -7.55
CA VAL A 182 -7.54 -10.66 -6.92
C VAL A 182 -6.64 -11.62 -6.18
N VAL A 183 -5.33 -11.56 -6.45
CA VAL A 183 -4.33 -12.07 -5.52
C VAL A 183 -4.20 -11.05 -4.40
N LYS A 184 -4.61 -11.41 -3.19
CA LYS A 184 -4.58 -10.54 -2.01
C LYS A 184 -3.40 -10.91 -1.11
N VAL A 185 -2.67 -9.91 -0.64
CA VAL A 185 -1.52 -10.04 0.26
C VAL A 185 -1.67 -9.05 1.41
N GLN A 186 -1.48 -9.50 2.66
CA GLN A 186 -1.55 -8.66 3.86
C GLN A 186 -0.68 -9.24 4.98
N PRO A 187 -0.16 -8.45 5.94
CA PRO A 187 0.62 -8.97 7.06
C PRO A 187 -0.25 -9.76 8.06
N VAL A 188 0.32 -10.80 8.68
CA VAL A 188 -0.40 -11.67 9.64
C VAL A 188 -0.51 -11.06 11.03
N GLU A 189 0.48 -10.25 11.43
CA GLU A 189 0.64 -9.71 12.79
C GLU A 189 -0.48 -8.76 13.24
N ILE A 190 -1.34 -8.33 12.32
CA ILE A 190 -2.53 -7.54 12.64
C ILE A 190 -3.64 -8.51 13.04
N GLY A 191 -3.78 -8.73 14.36
CA GLY A 191 -4.85 -9.52 14.95
C GLY A 191 -6.24 -9.09 14.45
N SER A 192 -6.75 -9.83 13.46
CA SER A 192 -8.13 -10.24 13.13
C SER A 192 -9.35 -9.33 13.35
N LYS A 193 -9.26 -8.04 13.74
CA LYS A 193 -10.48 -7.22 13.94
C LYS A 193 -10.54 -5.89 13.19
N ARG A 194 -9.41 -5.38 12.71
CA ARG A 194 -9.36 -4.33 11.70
C ARG A 194 -8.11 -4.58 10.86
N SER A 195 -8.26 -5.29 9.74
CA SER A 195 -7.27 -5.16 8.68
C SER A 195 -7.21 -3.68 8.35
N ASP A 196 -6.07 -3.04 8.61
CA ASP A 196 -5.83 -1.71 8.07
C ASP A 196 -5.91 -1.89 6.54
N ASP A 197 -6.95 -1.36 5.90
CA ASP A 197 -7.12 -1.47 4.45
C ASP A 197 -5.87 -0.91 3.73
N LEU A 198 -5.12 -0.02 4.40
CA LEU A 198 -3.83 0.51 3.95
C LEU A 198 -2.71 -0.54 3.87
N LEU A 199 -2.86 -1.69 4.54
CA LEU A 199 -1.89 -2.80 4.54
C LEU A 199 -2.40 -4.01 3.76
N THR A 200 -3.44 -3.83 2.95
CA THR A 200 -3.92 -4.82 1.99
C THR A 200 -3.45 -4.47 0.58
N PHE A 201 -2.74 -5.39 -0.05
CA PHE A 201 -2.23 -5.25 -1.40
C PHE A 201 -2.89 -6.27 -2.32
N GLY A 202 -3.20 -5.85 -3.55
CA GLY A 202 -3.97 -6.67 -4.49
C GLY A 202 -3.47 -6.56 -5.92
N LYS A 203 -3.48 -7.68 -6.65
CA LYS A 203 -3.32 -7.70 -8.11
C LYS A 203 -4.52 -8.36 -8.76
N VAL A 204 -5.20 -7.60 -9.63
CA VAL A 204 -6.38 -8.07 -10.36
C VAL A 204 -5.97 -8.89 -11.59
N PHE A 205 -6.71 -9.95 -11.86
CA PHE A 205 -6.67 -10.76 -13.09
C PHE A 205 -8.07 -11.25 -13.45
N GLN A 206 -8.27 -11.72 -14.67
CA GLN A 206 -9.58 -12.18 -15.13
C GLN A 206 -9.66 -13.70 -15.16
N VAL A 207 -10.77 -14.27 -14.70
CA VAL A 207 -11.10 -15.68 -14.88
C VAL A 207 -12.24 -15.80 -15.89
N GLN A 208 -11.98 -16.43 -17.03
CA GLN A 208 -12.96 -16.69 -18.08
C GLN A 208 -12.51 -17.85 -18.97
N ASP A 209 -13.47 -18.45 -19.68
CA ASP A 209 -13.14 -19.33 -20.78
C ASP A 209 -12.75 -18.48 -21.99
N TYR A 210 -11.62 -18.85 -22.60
CA TYR A 210 -11.11 -18.20 -23.81
C TYR A 210 -10.35 -19.21 -24.62
N ASP A 211 -10.39 -19.07 -25.94
CA ASP A 211 -9.42 -19.70 -26.83
C ASP A 211 -8.39 -18.68 -27.25
N LEU A 212 -7.11 -19.06 -27.16
CA LEU A 212 -6.03 -18.15 -27.51
C LEU A 212 -6.09 -17.90 -29.02
N PRO A 213 -6.31 -16.64 -29.46
CA PRO A 213 -6.26 -16.34 -30.88
C PRO A 213 -4.87 -16.69 -31.41
N ASN A 214 -4.78 -17.10 -32.68
CA ASN A 214 -3.51 -17.40 -33.35
C ASN A 214 -2.92 -16.21 -34.11
N TYR A 215 -3.59 -15.06 -34.09
CA TYR A 215 -3.14 -13.79 -34.67
C TYR A 215 -3.43 -12.61 -33.73
N ARG A 216 -2.80 -11.48 -34.03
CA ARG A 216 -3.06 -10.17 -33.43
C ARG A 216 -3.59 -9.23 -34.50
N LEU A 217 -4.57 -8.41 -34.12
CA LEU A 217 -5.15 -7.37 -34.95
C LEU A 217 -4.77 -6.01 -34.36
N TYR A 218 -4.16 -5.16 -35.18
CA TYR A 218 -3.80 -3.80 -34.84
C TYR A 218 -4.66 -2.86 -35.68
N GLY A 219 -5.28 -1.87 -35.04
CA GLY A 219 -6.00 -0.81 -35.70
C GLY A 219 -5.33 0.52 -35.41
N PHE A 220 -5.00 1.26 -36.46
CA PHE A 220 -4.40 2.58 -36.37
C PHE A 220 -5.34 3.58 -37.03
N LEU A 221 -5.69 4.62 -36.29
CA LEU A 221 -6.45 5.74 -36.81
C LEU A 221 -5.48 6.91 -36.99
N THR A 222 -5.45 7.48 -38.19
CA THR A 222 -4.66 8.68 -38.48
C THR A 222 -5.64 9.83 -38.62
N ASP A 223 -5.61 10.74 -37.64
CA ASP A 223 -6.38 11.97 -37.69
C ASP A 223 -5.86 12.84 -38.84
N SER A 224 -6.77 13.28 -39.70
CA SER A 224 -6.47 14.25 -40.74
C SER A 224 -6.99 15.63 -40.31
N SER A 225 -6.39 16.70 -40.84
CA SER A 225 -6.90 18.06 -40.62
C SER A 225 -8.28 18.30 -41.27
N ASN A 226 -8.73 17.38 -42.12
CA ASN A 226 -10.05 17.39 -42.72
C ASN A 226 -10.98 16.45 -41.91
N LEU A 227 -12.01 17.01 -41.29
CA LEU A 227 -12.98 16.24 -40.51
C LEU A 227 -13.79 15.23 -41.37
N ASP A 228 -13.83 15.44 -42.69
CA ASP A 228 -14.51 14.55 -43.64
C ASP A 228 -13.62 13.37 -44.10
N ASP A 229 -12.34 13.35 -43.73
CA ASP A 229 -11.40 12.30 -44.11
C ASP A 229 -10.71 11.70 -42.88
N THR A 230 -11.01 10.44 -42.59
CA THR A 230 -10.37 9.67 -41.51
C THR A 230 -9.78 8.41 -42.11
N LYS A 231 -8.46 8.27 -42.01
CA LYS A 231 -7.76 7.07 -42.50
C LYS A 231 -7.61 6.04 -41.39
N ILE A 232 -8.22 4.88 -41.60
CA ILE A 232 -8.09 3.71 -40.71
C ILE A 232 -7.19 2.68 -41.41
N THR A 233 -6.10 2.30 -40.75
CA THR A 233 -5.21 1.23 -41.19
C THR A 233 -5.37 0.03 -40.26
N ILE A 234 -5.72 -1.13 -40.81
CA ILE A 234 -5.82 -2.37 -40.06
C ILE A 234 -4.67 -3.29 -40.48
N GLU A 235 -3.95 -3.81 -39.49
CA GLU A 235 -2.86 -4.76 -39.70
C GLU A 235 -3.14 -6.04 -38.91
N ALA A 236 -3.11 -7.19 -39.60
CA ALA A 236 -3.29 -8.50 -39.00
C ALA A 236 -2.01 -9.33 -39.17
N LYS A 237 -1.46 -9.85 -38.07
CA LYS A 237 -0.22 -10.62 -38.05
C LYS A 237 -0.35 -11.84 -37.14
N TYR A 238 0.22 -12.97 -37.56
CA TYR A 238 0.44 -14.11 -36.66
C TYR A 238 1.46 -13.73 -35.57
N PHE A 239 1.49 -14.45 -34.45
CA PHE A 239 2.43 -14.17 -33.35
C PHE A 239 3.91 -14.26 -33.78
N HIS A 240 4.22 -14.97 -34.86
CA HIS A 240 5.56 -15.07 -35.44
C HIS A 240 5.84 -13.99 -36.52
N GLY A 241 4.96 -12.98 -36.65
CA GLY A 241 5.17 -11.79 -37.48
C GLY A 241 4.69 -11.88 -38.93
N LYS A 242 4.31 -13.05 -39.45
CA LYS A 242 3.80 -13.18 -40.81
C LYS A 242 2.41 -12.51 -40.96
N PRO A 243 2.13 -11.89 -42.12
CA PRO A 243 0.82 -11.32 -42.39
C PRO A 243 -0.26 -12.39 -42.44
N VAL A 244 -1.48 -12.01 -42.08
CA VAL A 244 -2.66 -12.87 -42.13
C VAL A 244 -3.53 -12.45 -43.31
N ASN A 245 -3.92 -13.42 -44.14
CA ASN A 245 -4.91 -13.21 -45.18
C ASN A 245 -6.31 -13.48 -44.63
N GLY A 246 -7.22 -12.53 -44.80
CA GLY A 246 -8.60 -12.65 -44.34
C GLY A 246 -9.45 -11.45 -44.73
N SER A 247 -10.69 -11.43 -44.26
CA SER A 247 -11.61 -10.31 -44.42
C SER A 247 -11.78 -9.57 -43.09
N VAL A 248 -11.78 -8.23 -43.14
CA VAL A 248 -12.05 -7.37 -41.98
C VAL A 248 -13.36 -6.61 -42.18
N HIS A 249 -14.13 -6.46 -41.10
CA HIS A 249 -15.30 -5.59 -41.04
C HIS A 249 -15.01 -4.44 -40.07
N VAL A 250 -15.12 -3.21 -40.54
CA VAL A 250 -14.87 -1.99 -39.75
C VAL A 250 -16.18 -1.22 -39.63
N TYR A 251 -16.47 -0.76 -38.41
CA TYR A 251 -17.68 0.00 -38.09
C TYR A 251 -17.30 1.33 -37.45
N CYS A 252 -17.87 2.42 -37.94
CA CYS A 252 -17.74 3.75 -37.35
C CYS A 252 -19.08 4.13 -36.70
N ARG A 253 -19.04 4.72 -35.50
CA ARG A 253 -20.23 5.22 -34.81
C ARG A 253 -20.00 6.65 -34.38
N GLU A 254 -20.94 7.53 -34.70
CA GLU A 254 -20.97 8.89 -34.20
C GLU A 254 -21.31 8.91 -32.70
N VAL A 255 -20.50 9.60 -31.89
CA VAL A 255 -20.71 9.68 -30.45
C VAL A 255 -21.82 10.71 -30.18
N GLY A 256 -23.00 10.23 -29.76
CA GLY A 256 -24.14 11.08 -29.41
C GLY A 256 -25.43 10.80 -30.19
N SER A 257 -25.37 9.99 -31.25
CA SER A 257 -26.58 9.51 -31.95
C SER A 257 -27.23 8.35 -31.20
N SER A 258 -28.51 8.49 -30.88
CA SER A 258 -29.36 7.43 -30.31
C SER A 258 -29.99 6.52 -31.38
N SER A 259 -29.66 6.68 -32.66
CA SER A 259 -30.13 5.82 -33.74
C SER A 259 -29.08 4.77 -34.14
N GLN A 260 -29.54 3.53 -34.36
CA GLN A 260 -28.73 2.42 -34.90
C GLN A 260 -28.44 2.60 -36.41
N ASP A 261 -28.00 3.76 -36.86
CA ASP A 261 -27.56 3.91 -38.25
C ASP A 261 -26.15 3.35 -38.40
N ARG A 262 -26.11 2.06 -38.79
CA ARG A 262 -24.90 1.31 -39.10
C ARG A 262 -24.38 1.75 -40.46
N SER A 263 -23.44 2.69 -40.52
CA SER A 263 -22.65 2.92 -41.73
C SER A 263 -21.63 1.78 -41.87
N HIS A 264 -21.88 0.90 -42.83
CA HIS A 264 -20.94 -0.15 -43.23
C HIS A 264 -19.88 0.46 -44.15
N LEU A 265 -18.62 0.48 -43.72
CA LEU A 265 -17.51 0.79 -44.61
C LEU A 265 -17.16 -0.47 -45.41
N THR A 266 -17.40 -0.43 -46.71
CA THR A 266 -17.03 -1.49 -47.65
C THR A 266 -15.55 -1.42 -48.01
N HIS A 267 -14.93 -2.59 -47.91
CA HIS A 267 -13.56 -2.95 -48.22
C HIS A 267 -12.90 -2.21 -49.40
N ILE A 268 -11.77 -1.56 -49.17
CA ILE A 268 -10.79 -1.23 -50.23
C ILE A 268 -9.69 -2.30 -50.17
N LYS A 269 -9.58 -3.11 -51.23
CA LYS A 269 -8.46 -4.04 -51.41
C LYS A 269 -7.15 -3.24 -51.37
N SER A 270 -6.22 -3.59 -50.48
CA SER A 270 -4.83 -3.20 -50.73
C SER A 270 -4.24 -4.14 -51.78
N GLY A 271 -3.66 -3.52 -52.82
CA GLY A 271 -2.86 -4.19 -53.82
C GLY A 271 -1.56 -4.76 -53.26
N GLU A 272 -0.87 -5.44 -54.16
CA GLU A 272 0.43 -6.13 -54.08
C GLU A 272 1.49 -5.44 -53.21
#